data_AF-A0A9D7E8C3-F1
#
_entry.id   AF-A0A9D7E8C3-F1
#
_cell.length_a   1.000
_cell.length_b   1.000
_cell.length_c   1.000
_cell.angle_alpha   90.00
_cell.angle_beta   90.00
_cell.angle_gamma   90.00
#
_symmetry.space_group_name_H-M   'P 1'
#
loop_
_entity.id
_entity.type
_entity.pdbx_description
1 polymer ?
#
loop_
_entity_poly.entity_id
_entity_poly.type
_entity_poly.pdbx_seq_one_letter_code
_entity_poly.pdbx_strand_id
1 'polypeptide(L)'
;MSDRGFLKALPELEAQGLLSAEQAERIRAHYQSQPSTGTNRGIVLFSILGGLLIGLGVVLLVAHNWDQLGRGLRTVLALAPMAMTQGLCAWVLLKRADSRGWREGTALGLAFAVAAALSLIAGSTRSPASWRASCSPGPCSSSAWSM
;
A
#
# COMPACT_ATOMS: atom_id res chain seq x y z
N MET A 1 25.59 -22.54 -9.44
CA MET A 1 26.87 -22.86 -8.76
C MET A 1 26.99 -21.87 -7.61
N SER A 2 26.91 -22.30 -6.35
CA SER A 2 26.73 -21.38 -5.21
C SER A 2 28.00 -20.57 -4.93
N ASP A 3 27.95 -19.25 -5.15
CA ASP A 3 29.06 -18.30 -4.91
C ASP A 3 29.66 -18.42 -3.50
N ARG A 4 28.84 -18.83 -2.51
CA ARG A 4 29.28 -19.07 -1.13
C ARG A 4 30.26 -20.24 -0.98
N GLY A 5 30.19 -21.24 -1.85
CA GLY A 5 31.12 -22.38 -1.85
C GLY A 5 32.50 -21.96 -2.34
N PHE A 6 32.55 -21.12 -3.38
CA PHE A 6 33.78 -20.58 -3.93
C PHE A 6 34.52 -19.68 -2.92
N LEU A 7 33.80 -18.83 -2.19
CA LEU A 7 34.39 -17.99 -1.14
C LEU A 7 34.99 -18.78 0.03
N LYS A 8 34.46 -19.96 0.33
CA LYS A 8 35.02 -20.87 1.35
C LYS A 8 36.31 -21.57 0.89
N ALA A 9 36.51 -21.72 -0.42
CA ALA A 9 37.69 -22.36 -0.99
C ALA A 9 38.88 -21.40 -1.19
N LEU A 10 38.67 -20.08 -1.09
CA LEU A 10 39.74 -19.06 -1.16
C LEU A 10 40.96 -19.32 -0.26
N PRO A 11 40.82 -19.64 1.04
CA PRO A 11 41.98 -19.91 1.91
C PRO A 11 42.76 -21.16 1.50
N GLU A 12 42.09 -22.15 0.89
CA GLU A 12 42.76 -23.36 0.37
C GLU A 12 43.57 -23.04 -0.89
N LEU A 13 43.04 -22.17 -1.76
CA LEU A 13 43.73 -21.69 -2.96
C LEU A 13 44.94 -20.79 -2.62
N GLU A 14 44.83 -20.02 -1.53
CA GLU A 14 45.93 -19.22 -0.98
C GLU A 14 47.02 -20.11 -0.37
N ALA A 15 46.63 -21.13 0.41
CA ALA A 15 47.55 -22.11 0.99
C ALA A 15 48.28 -22.94 -0.07
N GLN A 16 47.65 -23.18 -1.23
CA GLN A 16 48.28 -23.83 -2.39
C GLN A 16 49.19 -22.88 -3.20
N GLY A 17 49.29 -21.60 -2.83
CA GLY A 17 50.11 -20.60 -3.52
C GLY A 17 49.57 -20.18 -4.89
N LEU A 18 48.34 -20.60 -5.23
CA LEU A 18 47.68 -20.27 -6.51
C LEU A 18 47.14 -18.83 -6.52
N LEU A 19 46.92 -18.24 -5.34
CA LEU A 19 46.41 -16.90 -5.13
C LEU A 19 47.20 -16.22 -4.01
N SER A 20 47.55 -14.95 -4.19
CA SER A 20 48.11 -14.15 -3.10
C SER A 20 47.02 -13.66 -2.14
N ALA A 21 47.40 -13.36 -0.89
CA ALA A 21 46.49 -12.79 0.12
C ALA A 21 45.75 -11.54 -0.40
N GLU A 22 46.43 -10.66 -1.13
CA GLU A 22 45.82 -9.47 -1.72
C GLU A 22 44.82 -9.81 -2.83
N GLN A 23 45.09 -10.83 -3.64
CA GLN A 23 44.14 -11.25 -4.68
C GLN A 23 42.89 -11.90 -4.06
N ALA A 24 43.06 -12.73 -3.02
CA ALA A 24 41.95 -13.33 -2.29
C ALA A 24 41.05 -12.27 -1.65
N GLU A 25 41.65 -11.22 -1.06
CA GLU A 25 40.92 -10.14 -0.41
C GLU A 25 40.18 -9.26 -1.44
N ARG A 26 40.78 -8.99 -2.61
CA ARG A 26 40.10 -8.30 -3.72
C ARG A 26 38.89 -9.08 -4.23
N ILE A 27 38.99 -10.41 -4.31
CA ILE A 27 37.88 -11.28 -4.73
C ILE A 27 36.75 -11.27 -3.68
N ARG A 28 37.09 -11.34 -2.39
CA ARG A 28 36.10 -11.20 -1.29
C ARG A 28 35.39 -9.86 -1.35
N ALA A 29 36.13 -8.76 -1.46
CA ALA A 29 35.56 -7.43 -1.54
C ALA A 29 34.61 -7.29 -2.74
N HIS A 30 34.99 -7.82 -3.90
CA HIS A 30 34.15 -7.80 -5.10
C HIS A 30 32.84 -8.58 -4.91
N TYR A 31 32.91 -9.80 -4.36
CA TYR A 31 31.72 -10.62 -4.12
C TYR A 31 30.83 -10.12 -2.98
N GLN A 32 31.38 -9.45 -1.97
CA GLN A 32 30.61 -8.81 -0.89
C GLN A 32 29.95 -7.50 -1.35
N SER A 33 30.57 -6.79 -2.30
CA SER A 33 30.02 -5.56 -2.89
C SER A 33 28.86 -5.81 -3.85
N GLN A 34 28.69 -7.06 -4.32
CA GLN A 34 27.53 -7.41 -5.12
C GLN A 34 26.30 -7.46 -4.20
N PRO A 35 25.27 -6.62 -4.44
CA PRO A 35 24.07 -6.64 -3.63
C PRO A 35 23.50 -8.05 -3.70
N SER A 36 23.21 -8.65 -2.54
CA SER A 36 22.59 -9.96 -2.47
C SER A 36 21.27 -9.93 -3.26
N THR A 37 21.29 -10.43 -4.48
CA THR A 37 20.17 -10.47 -5.44
C THR A 37 19.11 -11.51 -5.06
N GLY A 38 19.01 -11.82 -3.76
CA GLY A 38 18.23 -12.93 -3.23
C GLY A 38 16.90 -12.50 -2.61
N THR A 39 16.23 -11.47 -3.11
CA THR A 39 14.80 -11.32 -2.75
C THR A 39 14.07 -12.49 -3.39
N ASN A 40 13.70 -13.47 -2.57
CA ASN A 40 13.03 -14.67 -3.02
C ASN A 40 11.68 -14.29 -3.64
N ARG A 41 11.60 -14.33 -4.97
CA ARG A 41 10.41 -13.92 -5.74
C ARG A 41 9.14 -14.62 -5.28
N GLY A 42 9.25 -15.88 -4.81
CA GLY A 42 8.14 -16.61 -4.23
C GLY A 42 7.59 -15.94 -2.97
N ILE A 43 8.48 -15.52 -2.06
CA ILE A 43 8.07 -14.81 -0.82
C ILE A 43 7.37 -13.50 -1.17
N VAL A 44 7.90 -12.73 -2.13
CA VAL A 44 7.27 -11.48 -2.56
C VAL A 44 5.88 -11.73 -3.13
N LEU A 45 5.73 -12.72 -4.01
CA LEU A 45 4.44 -13.04 -4.62
C LEU A 45 3.42 -13.49 -3.58
N PHE A 46 3.79 -14.41 -2.68
CA PHE A 46 2.91 -14.85 -1.59
C PHE A 46 2.57 -13.71 -0.63
N SER A 47 3.49 -12.78 -0.38
CA SER A 47 3.23 -11.61 0.47
C SER A 47 2.23 -10.67 -0.18
N ILE A 48 2.36 -10.40 -1.49
CA ILE A 48 1.41 -9.57 -2.23
C ILE A 48 0.04 -10.23 -2.26
N LEU A 49 -0.01 -11.52 -2.62
CA LEU A 49 -1.27 -12.27 -2.73
C LEU A 49 -1.97 -12.40 -1.39
N GLY A 50 -1.23 -12.73 -0.33
CA GLY A 50 -1.74 -12.79 1.03
C GLY A 50 -2.23 -11.43 1.53
N GLY A 51 -1.44 -10.37 1.30
CA GLY A 51 -1.83 -9.00 1.64
C GLY A 51 -3.11 -8.55 0.94
N LEU A 52 -3.24 -8.86 -0.35
CA LEU A 52 -4.45 -8.59 -1.13
C LEU A 52 -5.65 -9.36 -0.58
N LEU A 53 -5.49 -10.66 -0.31
CA LEU A 53 -6.58 -11.51 0.18
C LEU A 53 -7.06 -11.07 1.57
N ILE A 54 -6.14 -10.73 2.48
CA ILE A 54 -6.45 -10.21 3.81
C ILE A 54 -7.16 -8.85 3.69
N GLY A 55 -6.61 -7.92 2.91
CA GLY A 55 -7.20 -6.60 2.70
C GLY A 55 -8.61 -6.69 2.13
N LEU A 56 -8.80 -7.51 1.10
CA LEU A 56 -10.11 -7.73 0.48
C LEU A 56 -11.09 -8.41 1.45
N GLY A 57 -10.64 -9.40 2.22
CA GLY A 57 -11.46 -10.08 3.23
C GLY A 57 -11.96 -9.13 4.32
N VAL A 58 -11.10 -8.24 4.81
CA VAL A 58 -11.49 -7.20 5.78
C VAL A 58 -12.52 -6.25 5.18
N VAL A 59 -12.30 -5.77 3.95
CA VAL A 59 -13.26 -4.89 3.25
C VAL A 59 -14.61 -5.58 3.06
N LEU A 60 -14.63 -6.85 2.65
CA LEU A 60 -15.84 -7.63 2.47
C LEU A 60 -16.60 -7.84 3.79
N LEU A 61 -15.88 -8.15 4.87
CA LEU A 61 -16.47 -8.30 6.19
C LEU A 61 -17.11 -6.99 6.67
N VAL A 62 -16.40 -5.87 6.51
CA VAL A 62 -16.92 -4.54 6.86
C VAL A 62 -18.13 -4.17 6.00
N ALA A 63 -18.07 -4.42 4.69
CA ALA A 63 -19.15 -4.12 3.76
C ALA A 63 -20.41 -4.95 4.06
N HIS A 64 -20.24 -6.24 4.35
CA HIS A 64 -21.35 -7.11 4.70
C HIS A 64 -22.00 -6.73 6.04
N ASN A 65 -21.19 -6.29 7.01
CA ASN A 65 -21.69 -5.84 8.31
C ASN A 65 -22.12 -4.37 8.31
N TRP A 66 -22.01 -3.64 7.19
CA TRP A 66 -22.11 -2.18 7.12
C TRP A 66 -23.37 -1.61 7.75
N ASP A 67 -24.52 -2.26 7.54
CA ASP A 67 -25.81 -1.82 8.08
C ASP A 67 -25.93 -1.97 9.60
N GLN A 68 -25.24 -2.96 10.18
CA GLN A 68 -25.21 -3.18 11.63
C GLN A 68 -24.17 -2.31 12.35
N LEU A 69 -23.21 -1.73 11.61
CA LEU A 69 -22.20 -0.84 12.20
C LEU A 69 -22.81 0.51 12.56
N GLY A 70 -22.76 0.88 13.84
CA GLY A 70 -23.19 2.19 14.32
C GLY A 70 -22.42 3.34 13.65
N ARG A 71 -23.04 4.53 13.60
CA ARG A 71 -22.50 5.74 12.92
C ARG A 71 -21.05 6.06 13.32
N GLY A 72 -20.69 5.86 14.59
CA GLY A 72 -19.33 6.10 15.09
C GLY A 72 -18.28 5.09 14.59
N LEU A 73 -18.63 3.83 14.37
CA LEU A 73 -17.66 2.86 13.86
C LEU A 73 -17.39 3.07 12.36
N ARG A 74 -18.41 3.52 11.61
CA ARG A 74 -18.24 3.88 10.19
C ARG A 74 -17.28 5.05 10.00
N THR A 75 -17.31 6.06 10.88
CA THR A 75 -16.35 7.18 10.84
C THR A 75 -14.95 6.75 11.26
N VAL A 76 -14.82 5.91 12.29
CA VAL A 76 -13.51 5.35 12.67
C VAL A 76 -12.93 4.51 11.53
N LEU A 77 -13.73 3.67 10.86
CA LEU A 77 -13.28 2.89 9.71
C LEU A 77 -12.88 3.75 8.50
N ALA A 78 -13.51 4.91 8.32
CA ALA A 78 -13.11 5.87 7.28
C ALA A 78 -11.78 6.56 7.61
N LEU A 79 -11.51 6.85 8.90
CA LEU A 79 -10.33 7.57 9.35
C LEU A 79 -9.13 6.67 9.66
N ALA A 80 -9.38 5.41 10.04
CA ALA A 80 -8.36 4.43 10.43
C ALA A 80 -7.28 4.19 9.37
N PRO A 81 -7.60 3.87 8.09
CA PRO A 81 -6.57 3.67 7.08
C PRO A 81 -5.79 4.96 6.81
N MET A 82 -6.41 6.12 6.98
CA MET A 82 -5.73 7.41 6.82
C MET A 82 -4.70 7.64 7.94
N ALA A 83 -5.11 7.49 9.20
CA ALA A 83 -4.23 7.66 10.36
C ALA A 83 -3.09 6.63 10.36
N MET A 84 -3.38 5.36 10.05
CA MET A 84 -2.37 4.31 9.94
C MET A 84 -1.31 4.65 8.89
N THR A 85 -1.74 5.12 7.73
CA THR A 85 -0.81 5.41 6.63
C THR A 85 0.03 6.65 6.89
N GLN A 86 -0.54 7.68 7.53
CA GLN A 86 0.22 8.85 7.98
C GLN A 86 1.31 8.48 9.00
N GLY A 87 0.96 7.64 9.99
CA GLY A 87 1.93 7.15 10.98
C GLY A 87 3.05 6.33 10.33
N LEU A 88 2.71 5.47 9.37
CA LEU A 88 3.69 4.66 8.65
C LEU A 88 4.62 5.52 7.78
N CYS A 89 4.09 6.53 7.10
CA CYS A 89 4.87 7.48 6.31
C CYS A 89 5.83 8.28 7.19
N ALA A 90 5.35 8.81 8.32
CA ALA A 90 6.18 9.50 9.29
C ALA A 90 7.31 8.60 9.84
N TRP A 91 6.99 7.35 10.19
CA TRP A 91 7.99 6.39 10.67
C TRP A 91 9.05 6.05 9.62
N VAL A 92 8.64 5.86 8.36
CA VAL A 92 9.59 5.62 7.24
C VAL A 92 10.50 6.81 7.03
N LEU A 93 9.97 8.03 7.06
CA LEU A 93 10.77 9.25 6.94
C LEU A 93 11.76 9.40 8.11
N LEU A 94 11.40 9.01 9.33
CA LEU A 94 12.25 9.15 10.52
C LEU A 94 13.29 8.03 10.67
N LYS A 95 12.96 6.76 10.35
CA LYS A 95 13.83 5.59 10.61
C LYS A 95 14.37 4.88 9.37
N ARG A 96 13.80 5.11 8.17
CA ARG A 96 14.08 4.33 6.96
C ARG A 96 14.14 5.21 5.70
N ALA A 97 14.58 6.47 5.82
CA ALA A 97 14.61 7.44 4.73
C ALA A 97 15.47 7.01 3.51
N ASP A 98 16.48 6.17 3.74
CA ASP A 98 17.38 5.67 2.69
C ASP A 98 16.75 4.53 1.85
N SER A 99 15.71 3.87 2.37
CA SER A 99 15.07 2.74 1.68
C SER A 99 14.03 3.24 0.67
N ARG A 100 14.43 3.29 -0.60
CA ARG A 100 13.60 3.72 -1.73
C ARG A 100 12.26 2.97 -1.82
N GLY A 101 12.27 1.65 -1.59
CA GLY A 101 11.06 0.83 -1.63
C GLY A 101 10.05 1.15 -0.51
N TRP A 102 10.51 1.45 0.70
CA TRP A 102 9.61 1.86 1.80
C TRP A 102 9.01 3.24 1.56
N ARG A 103 9.78 4.17 0.96
CA ARG A 103 9.28 5.51 0.62
C ARG A 103 8.24 5.48 -0.48
N GLU A 104 8.50 4.75 -1.55
CA GLU A 104 7.55 4.61 -2.67
C GLU A 104 6.26 3.90 -2.22
N GLY A 105 6.40 2.82 -1.44
CA GLY A 105 5.25 2.09 -0.90
C GLY A 105 4.38 2.92 0.05
N THR A 106 5.00 3.67 0.97
CA THR A 106 4.24 4.53 1.90
C THR A 106 3.60 5.74 1.22
N ALA A 107 4.23 6.31 0.21
CA ALA A 107 3.66 7.41 -0.57
C ALA A 107 2.43 6.95 -1.37
N LEU A 108 2.52 5.80 -2.07
CA LEU A 108 1.38 5.21 -2.78
C LEU A 108 0.23 4.85 -1.82
N GLY A 109 0.56 4.24 -0.68
CA GLY A 109 -0.42 3.95 0.36
C GLY A 109 -1.15 5.22 0.81
N LEU A 110 -0.42 6.32 1.02
CA LEU A 110 -1.01 7.58 1.49
C LEU A 110 -1.96 8.17 0.45
N ALA A 111 -1.59 8.11 -0.84
CA ALA A 111 -2.47 8.54 -1.92
C ALA A 111 -3.79 7.74 -1.96
N PHE A 112 -3.72 6.41 -1.81
CA PHE A 112 -4.91 5.58 -1.74
C PHE A 112 -5.77 5.86 -0.51
N ALA A 113 -5.15 6.08 0.65
CA ALA A 113 -5.87 6.39 1.88
C ALA A 113 -6.64 7.73 1.77
N VAL A 114 -6.03 8.75 1.16
CA VAL A 114 -6.70 10.04 0.86
C VAL A 114 -7.87 9.83 -0.10
N ALA A 115 -7.65 9.09 -1.20
CA ALA A 115 -8.71 8.81 -2.17
C ALA A 115 -9.89 8.04 -1.55
N ALA A 116 -9.62 7.07 -0.68
CA ALA A 116 -10.65 6.32 0.04
C ALA A 116 -11.47 7.21 0.98
N ALA A 117 -10.80 8.09 1.75
CA ALA A 117 -11.48 9.04 2.63
C ALA A 117 -12.39 9.99 1.84
N LEU A 118 -11.91 10.53 0.72
CA LEU A 118 -12.70 11.39 -0.16
C LEU A 118 -13.93 10.66 -0.74
N SER A 119 -13.76 9.42 -1.18
CA SER A 119 -14.86 8.60 -1.73
C SER A 119 -15.97 8.36 -0.69
N LEU A 120 -15.60 8.02 0.55
CA LEU A 120 -16.55 7.79 1.64
C LEU A 120 -17.33 9.05 2.01
N ILE A 121 -16.66 10.20 2.09
CA ILE A 121 -17.31 11.48 2.38
C ILE A 121 -18.26 11.87 1.24
N ALA A 122 -17.80 11.78 -0.02
CA ALA A 122 -18.62 12.11 -1.18
C ALA A 122 -19.87 11.20 -1.27
N GLY A 123 -19.71 9.90 -1.01
CA GLY A 123 -20.81 8.94 -0.98
C GLY A 123 -21.85 9.25 0.10
N SER A 124 -21.42 9.73 1.27
CA SER A 124 -22.34 10.10 2.36
C SER A 124 -23.24 11.30 2.03
N THR A 125 -22.76 12.23 1.19
CA THR A 125 -23.51 13.45 0.81
C THR A 125 -24.47 13.23 -0.37
N ARG A 126 -24.45 12.07 -1.02
CA ARG A 126 -25.38 11.75 -2.11
C ARG A 126 -26.72 11.25 -1.55
N SER A 127 -27.48 12.14 -0.93
CA SER A 127 -28.90 11.94 -0.62
C SER A 127 -29.75 12.72 -1.65
N PRO A 128 -30.34 12.09 -2.68
CA PRO A 128 -31.19 12.76 -3.67
C PRO A 128 -32.63 12.96 -3.16
N ALA A 129 -32.79 13.38 -1.90
CA ALA A 129 -34.09 13.51 -1.25
C ALA A 129 -34.63 14.95 -1.23
N SER A 130 -33.78 15.98 -1.20
CA SER A 130 -34.24 17.37 -1.12
C SER A 130 -34.62 17.99 -2.47
N TRP A 131 -34.05 17.52 -3.58
CA TRP A 131 -34.32 18.10 -4.92
C TRP A 131 -35.66 17.66 -5.53
N ARG A 132 -36.30 16.60 -5.01
CA ARG A 132 -37.59 16.12 -5.52
C ARG A 132 -38.80 16.85 -4.94
N ALA A 133 -38.64 17.60 -3.86
CA ALA A 133 -39.75 18.34 -3.23
C ALA A 133 -39.99 19.72 -3.85
N SER A 134 -39.02 20.27 -4.62
CA SER A 134 -39.16 21.59 -5.26
C SER A 134 -39.70 21.54 -6.69
N CYS A 135 -39.90 20.34 -7.25
CA CYS A 135 -40.52 20.13 -8.57
C CYS A 135 -41.85 19.40 -8.43
N SER A 136 -42.80 19.97 -7.68
CA SER A 136 -44.22 19.73 -7.98
C SER A 136 -44.62 20.65 -9.14
N PRO A 137 -45.03 20.16 -10.31
CA PRO A 137 -45.76 21.00 -11.24
C PRO A 137 -47.11 21.31 -10.56
N GLY A 138 -47.26 22.53 -10.05
CA GLY A 138 -48.59 23.05 -9.74
C GLY A 138 -49.45 23.03 -11.01
N PRO A 139 -50.78 22.94 -10.90
CA PRO A 139 -51.64 22.90 -12.07
C PRO A 139 -51.42 24.15 -12.91
N CYS A 140 -51.00 23.98 -14.16
CA CYS A 140 -51.09 25.05 -15.16
C CYS A 140 -52.57 25.43 -15.28
N SER A 141 -52.98 26.54 -14.65
CA SER A 141 -54.28 27.15 -14.88
C SER A 141 -54.28 27.73 -16.30
N SER A 142 -54.77 26.93 -17.25
CA SER A 142 -55.00 27.33 -18.64
C SER A 142 -56.31 28.13 -18.76
N SER A 143 -56.37 29.31 -18.15
CA SER A 143 -57.48 30.25 -18.39
C SER A 143 -57.05 31.70 -18.22
N ALA A 144 -55.84 32.01 -18.68
CA ALA A 144 -55.41 33.35 -19.08
C ALA A 144 -55.83 33.69 -20.53
N TRP A 145 -56.99 33.21 -20.97
CA TRP A 145 -57.64 33.64 -22.21
C TRP A 145 -59.01 34.22 -21.86
N SER A 146 -59.00 35.52 -21.57
CA SER A 146 -60.18 36.36 -21.53
C SER A 146 -60.50 36.84 -22.96
N MET A 147 -61.57 36.30 -23.55
CA MET A 147 -62.57 36.94 -24.43
C MET A 147 -63.41 35.89 -25.16
#